data_AF-A0A6G1H798-F1
#
_entry.id   AF-A0A6G1H798-F1
#
_cell.length_a   1.000
_cell.length_b   1.000
_cell.length_c   1.000
_cell.angle_alpha   90.00
_cell.angle_beta   90.00
_cell.angle_gamma   90.00
#
_symmetry.space_group_name_H-M   'P 1'
#
loop_
_entity.id
_entity.type
_entity.pdbx_description
1 polymer ?
#
loop_
_entity_poly.entity_id
_entity_poly.type
_entity_poly.pdbx_seq_one_letter_code
_entity_poly.pdbx_strand_id
1 'polypeptide(L)'
;MKDYVWPNLTTIDTFIAKGMNSFRINVLMERMTEGSMSAPFNKAYMKNMTETIEYITNRGAYAMFNPHNYGRFNEEIITDVDGFKDWWKRVASQYVNNTKVMFDTMNEFHTMDQSLVVKLNQAAIDGIRAAGATSQWITPEGNAWSGAWSWTKSSENGATMGSLTDPSNKLIYQMHQYLDTDSSGTKAECASATIGEERLVDATNWLREQKKVALIGEYAAADNPTCKQAVDGMMKYMVKNSDVWKGAMWWAAGPWWGKQYFANMEPTDGDAFRYALPGLTAAANIAV
;
A
#
# COMPACT_ATOMS: atom_id res chain seq x y z
N MET A 1 5.76 27.82 -7.19
CA MET A 1 6.57 26.61 -6.88
C MET A 1 5.65 25.41 -7.09
N LYS A 2 6.15 24.25 -7.54
CA LYS A 2 5.31 23.04 -7.63
C LYS A 2 5.56 22.22 -6.37
N ASP A 3 4.49 21.89 -5.64
CA ASP A 3 4.57 21.20 -4.35
C ASP A 3 4.28 19.69 -4.47
N TYR A 4 3.92 19.23 -5.67
CA TYR A 4 3.71 17.82 -6.01
C TYR A 4 3.73 17.58 -7.51
N VAL A 5 3.73 16.30 -7.86
CA VAL A 5 3.75 15.80 -9.23
C VAL A 5 2.93 14.51 -9.31
N TRP A 6 2.33 14.26 -10.47
CA TRP A 6 1.72 12.97 -10.80
C TRP A 6 2.74 12.04 -11.45
N PRO A 7 2.55 10.70 -11.40
CA PRO A 7 3.42 9.76 -12.08
C PRO A 7 3.55 10.09 -13.57
N ASN A 8 4.74 9.85 -14.14
CA ASN A 8 4.87 9.85 -15.58
C ASN A 8 4.19 8.60 -16.14
N LEU A 9 3.16 8.77 -16.96
CA LEU A 9 2.37 7.67 -17.48
C LEU A 9 3.21 6.69 -18.31
N THR A 10 4.21 7.18 -19.08
CA THR A 10 5.07 6.28 -19.87
C THR A 10 6.03 5.45 -19.02
N THR A 11 6.35 5.89 -17.80
CA THR A 11 7.09 5.08 -16.83
C THR A 11 6.27 3.84 -16.44
N ILE A 12 4.95 3.96 -16.31
CA ILE A 12 4.05 2.84 -15.99
C ILE A 12 4.12 1.76 -17.07
N ASP A 13 4.15 2.15 -18.35
CA ASP A 13 4.31 1.21 -19.48
C ASP A 13 5.59 0.40 -19.37
N THR A 14 6.67 1.04 -18.91
CA THR A 14 7.96 0.37 -18.71
C THR A 14 7.85 -0.72 -17.65
N PHE A 15 7.16 -0.47 -16.54
CA PHE A 15 6.94 -1.46 -15.49
C PHE A 15 5.99 -2.58 -15.92
N ILE A 16 4.90 -2.25 -16.63
CA ILE A 16 3.97 -3.26 -17.17
C ILE A 16 4.69 -4.18 -18.16
N ALA A 17 5.52 -3.62 -19.04
CA ALA A 17 6.34 -4.40 -19.98
C ALA A 17 7.36 -5.32 -19.28
N LYS A 18 7.70 -5.04 -18.02
CA LYS A 18 8.55 -5.89 -17.18
C LYS A 18 7.77 -6.92 -16.37
N GLY A 19 6.44 -6.89 -16.41
CA GLY A 19 5.57 -7.87 -15.74
C GLY A 19 4.95 -7.37 -14.44
N MET A 20 5.14 -6.11 -14.06
CA MET A 20 4.43 -5.51 -12.94
C MET A 20 2.95 -5.31 -13.30
N ASN A 21 2.06 -5.70 -12.40
CA ASN A 21 0.63 -5.70 -12.68
C ASN A 21 -0.20 -4.88 -11.68
N SER A 22 0.43 -4.22 -10.70
CA SER A 22 -0.25 -3.47 -9.65
C SER A 22 0.55 -2.22 -9.30
N PHE A 23 -0.13 -1.08 -9.14
CA PHE A 23 0.48 0.22 -8.88
C PHE A 23 -0.26 0.94 -7.75
N ARG A 24 0.46 1.29 -6.68
CA ARG A 24 -0.06 2.08 -5.55
C ARG A 24 0.14 3.57 -5.81
N ILE A 25 -0.95 4.32 -5.80
CA ILE A 25 -0.97 5.74 -6.14
C ILE A 25 -1.28 6.53 -4.87
N ASN A 26 -0.25 7.19 -4.34
CA ASN A 26 -0.36 7.98 -3.14
C ASN A 26 -1.07 9.31 -3.43
N VAL A 27 -2.13 9.59 -2.69
CA VAL A 27 -2.85 10.85 -2.73
C VAL A 27 -2.89 11.49 -1.36
N LEU A 28 -2.91 12.82 -1.31
CA LEU A 28 -3.11 13.56 -0.07
C LEU A 28 -4.59 13.95 0.03
N MET A 29 -5.29 13.52 1.08
CA MET A 29 -6.72 13.77 1.26
C MET A 29 -7.06 15.26 1.21
N GLU A 30 -6.21 16.13 1.76
CA GLU A 30 -6.36 17.58 1.84
C GLU A 30 -6.32 18.25 0.45
N ARG A 31 -5.60 17.65 -0.50
CA ARG A 31 -5.61 18.11 -1.90
C ARG A 31 -6.85 17.64 -2.64
N MET A 32 -7.49 16.57 -2.17
CA MET A 32 -8.71 16.04 -2.73
C MET A 32 -9.94 16.76 -2.19
N THR A 33 -10.01 17.00 -0.89
CA THR A 33 -11.09 17.71 -0.19
C THR A 33 -10.47 18.75 0.72
N GLU A 34 -10.58 20.02 0.36
CA GLU A 34 -9.86 21.12 1.04
C GLU A 34 -10.56 21.49 2.36
N GLY A 35 -9.79 21.56 3.45
CA GLY A 35 -10.24 22.04 4.76
C GLY A 35 -11.15 21.09 5.55
N SER A 36 -11.96 20.28 4.88
CA SER A 36 -12.85 19.30 5.51
C SER A 36 -13.01 18.05 4.65
N MET A 37 -13.11 16.88 5.29
CA MET A 37 -13.43 15.64 4.59
C MET A 37 -14.75 15.77 3.81
N SER A 38 -15.75 16.53 4.26
CA SER A 38 -17.02 16.67 3.54
C SER A 38 -17.00 17.66 2.37
N ALA A 39 -15.89 18.40 2.17
CA ALA A 39 -15.77 19.38 1.11
C ALA A 39 -15.93 18.73 -0.28
N PRO A 40 -16.39 19.50 -1.30
CA PRO A 40 -16.40 19.03 -2.68
C PRO A 40 -14.99 18.61 -3.13
N PHE A 41 -14.91 17.61 -4.00
CA PHE A 41 -13.62 17.23 -4.54
C PHE A 41 -13.00 18.34 -5.39
N ASN A 42 -11.70 18.57 -5.22
CA ASN A 42 -10.92 19.38 -6.12
C ASN A 42 -10.93 18.73 -7.51
N LYS A 43 -11.63 19.36 -8.46
CA LYS A 43 -11.85 18.80 -9.80
C LYS A 43 -10.56 18.54 -10.57
N ALA A 44 -9.56 19.43 -10.45
CA ALA A 44 -8.29 19.27 -11.16
C ALA A 44 -7.46 18.14 -10.57
N TYR A 45 -7.41 18.02 -9.25
CA TYR A 45 -6.73 16.92 -8.57
C TYR A 45 -7.38 15.57 -8.90
N MET A 46 -8.71 15.49 -8.82
CA MET A 46 -9.48 14.30 -9.19
C MET A 46 -9.31 13.90 -10.65
N LYS A 47 -9.28 14.87 -11.58
CA LYS A 47 -9.04 14.60 -13.00
C LYS A 47 -7.70 13.89 -13.21
N ASN A 48 -6.62 14.41 -12.64
CA ASN A 48 -5.30 13.79 -12.79
C ASN A 48 -5.21 12.41 -12.10
N MET A 49 -5.88 12.25 -10.95
CA MET A 49 -5.99 10.95 -10.28
C MET A 49 -6.71 9.92 -11.16
N THR A 50 -7.85 10.32 -11.73
CA THR A 50 -8.65 9.48 -12.62
C THR A 50 -7.88 9.12 -13.88
N GLU A 51 -7.19 10.09 -14.51
CA GLU A 51 -6.33 9.83 -15.67
C GLU A 51 -5.24 8.81 -15.36
N THR A 52 -4.61 8.88 -14.18
CA THR A 52 -3.60 7.93 -13.74
C THR A 52 -4.21 6.53 -13.55
N ILE A 53 -5.32 6.42 -12.82
CA ILE A 53 -6.04 5.16 -12.60
C ILE A 53 -6.47 4.53 -13.93
N GLU A 54 -7.13 5.29 -14.80
CA GLU A 54 -7.63 4.78 -16.08
C GLU A 54 -6.48 4.37 -16.99
N TYR A 55 -5.37 5.10 -16.99
CA TYR A 55 -4.19 4.73 -17.78
C TYR A 55 -3.63 3.36 -17.38
N ILE A 56 -3.52 3.09 -16.07
CA ILE A 56 -3.06 1.80 -15.53
C ILE A 56 -4.07 0.69 -15.84
N THR A 57 -5.33 0.92 -15.52
CA THR A 57 -6.38 -0.10 -15.60
C THR A 57 -6.75 -0.47 -17.03
N ASN A 58 -6.69 0.46 -17.98
CA ASN A 58 -6.87 0.18 -19.41
C ASN A 58 -5.74 -0.69 -20.01
N ARG A 59 -4.64 -0.88 -19.27
CA ARG A 59 -3.54 -1.80 -19.62
C ARG A 59 -3.63 -3.14 -18.89
N GLY A 60 -4.72 -3.38 -18.18
CA GLY A 60 -4.98 -4.63 -17.47
C GLY A 60 -4.33 -4.74 -16.09
N ALA A 61 -3.54 -3.75 -15.67
CA ALA A 61 -2.95 -3.67 -14.35
C ALA A 61 -3.93 -3.11 -13.30
N TYR A 62 -3.71 -3.41 -12.02
CA TYR A 62 -4.46 -2.86 -10.91
C TYR A 62 -3.92 -1.48 -10.51
N ALA A 63 -4.83 -0.55 -10.23
CA ALA A 63 -4.52 0.76 -9.68
C ALA A 63 -5.08 0.85 -8.26
N MET A 64 -4.20 0.98 -7.27
CA MET A 64 -4.59 1.13 -5.88
C MET A 64 -4.64 2.62 -5.53
N PHE A 65 -5.83 3.09 -5.14
CA PHE A 65 -6.03 4.40 -4.56
C PHE A 65 -5.59 4.36 -3.10
N ASN A 66 -4.60 5.17 -2.71
CA ASN A 66 -4.08 5.24 -1.34
C ASN A 66 -4.11 6.66 -0.77
N PRO A 67 -4.97 6.96 0.22
CA PRO A 67 -4.82 8.17 1.03
C PRO A 67 -3.57 8.05 1.91
N HIS A 68 -2.52 8.77 1.53
CA HIS A 68 -1.21 8.72 2.15
C HIS A 68 -1.13 9.68 3.35
N ASN A 69 -1.97 9.41 4.35
CA ASN A 69 -2.39 10.39 5.35
C ASN A 69 -2.16 9.97 6.81
N TYR A 70 -1.64 8.77 7.09
CA TYR A 70 -1.21 8.36 8.44
C TYR A 70 -2.34 8.39 9.49
N GLY A 71 -3.58 8.15 9.07
CA GLY A 71 -4.76 8.26 9.93
C GLY A 71 -5.12 9.69 10.34
N ARG A 72 -4.60 10.68 9.63
CA ARG A 72 -4.72 12.11 9.94
C ARG A 72 -5.26 12.92 8.77
N PHE A 73 -5.97 14.00 9.09
CA PHE A 73 -6.45 14.97 8.13
C PHE A 73 -6.24 16.38 8.69
N ASN A 74 -5.56 17.24 7.95
CA ASN A 74 -4.99 18.51 8.42
C ASN A 74 -4.14 18.30 9.69
N GLU A 75 -3.25 17.30 9.65
CA GLU A 75 -2.33 16.92 10.75
C GLU A 75 -2.99 16.33 12.01
N GLU A 76 -4.31 16.43 12.14
CA GLU A 76 -5.07 15.92 13.28
C GLU A 76 -5.55 14.48 13.06
N ILE A 77 -5.59 13.69 14.14
CA ILE A 77 -6.13 12.32 14.09
C ILE A 77 -7.59 12.37 13.62
N ILE A 78 -7.93 11.55 12.63
CA ILE A 78 -9.30 11.40 12.15
C ILE A 78 -10.12 10.71 13.25
N THR A 79 -10.93 11.49 13.97
CA THR A 79 -11.86 10.99 14.99
C THR A 79 -13.31 10.91 14.49
N ASP A 80 -13.62 11.63 13.40
CA ASP A 80 -14.91 11.60 12.72
C ASP A 80 -15.02 10.35 11.82
N VAL A 81 -15.40 9.23 12.43
CA VAL A 81 -15.55 7.92 11.77
C VAL A 81 -16.63 7.96 10.67
N ASP A 82 -17.75 8.65 10.90
CA ASP A 82 -18.83 8.77 9.93
C ASP A 82 -18.43 9.67 8.75
N GLY A 83 -17.74 10.78 9.02
CA GLY A 83 -17.16 11.61 7.96
C GLY A 83 -16.14 10.87 7.11
N PHE A 84 -15.33 9.98 7.71
CA PHE A 84 -14.39 9.13 6.99
C PHE A 84 -15.11 8.09 6.11
N LYS A 85 -16.18 7.47 6.62
CA LYS A 85 -17.06 6.58 5.84
C LYS A 85 -17.66 7.29 4.64
N ASP A 86 -18.20 8.49 4.83
CA ASP A 86 -18.80 9.30 3.75
C ASP A 86 -17.76 9.79 2.73
N TRP A 87 -16.55 10.09 3.17
CA TRP A 87 -15.43 10.39 2.28
C TRP A 87 -15.11 9.19 1.38
N TRP A 88 -14.94 8.01 1.97
CA TRP A 88 -14.69 6.76 1.23
C TRP A 88 -15.82 6.39 0.27
N LYS A 89 -17.08 6.57 0.69
CA LYS A 89 -18.24 6.35 -0.18
C LYS A 89 -18.18 7.23 -1.44
N ARG A 90 -17.86 8.52 -1.30
CA ARG A 90 -17.77 9.44 -2.44
C ARG A 90 -16.59 9.13 -3.35
N VAL A 91 -15.43 8.75 -2.79
CA VAL A 91 -14.26 8.30 -3.57
C VAL A 91 -14.60 7.04 -4.36
N ALA A 92 -15.10 6.00 -3.69
CA ALA A 92 -15.44 4.73 -4.32
C ALA A 92 -16.50 4.88 -5.42
N SER A 93 -17.46 5.79 -5.24
CA SER A 93 -18.50 6.12 -6.24
C SER A 93 -17.91 6.55 -7.59
N GLN A 94 -16.70 7.11 -7.63
CA GLN A 94 -16.05 7.51 -8.88
C GLN A 94 -15.55 6.32 -9.71
N TYR A 95 -15.33 5.16 -9.07
CA TYR A 95 -14.61 4.03 -9.65
C TYR A 95 -15.36 2.69 -9.57
N VAL A 96 -16.66 2.70 -9.24
CA VAL A 96 -17.48 1.49 -9.05
C VAL A 96 -17.44 0.50 -10.22
N ASN A 97 -17.35 1.00 -11.45
CA ASN A 97 -17.34 0.19 -12.67
C ASN A 97 -15.94 -0.28 -13.08
N ASN A 98 -14.89 0.22 -12.43
CA ASN A 98 -13.51 -0.16 -12.73
C ASN A 98 -13.08 -1.31 -11.81
N THR A 99 -13.16 -2.54 -12.31
CA THR A 99 -12.85 -3.77 -11.56
C THR A 99 -11.35 -3.95 -11.28
N LYS A 100 -10.49 -3.11 -11.88
CA LYS A 100 -9.05 -3.07 -11.66
C LYS A 100 -8.63 -1.98 -10.68
N VAL A 101 -9.58 -1.26 -10.08
CA VAL A 101 -9.28 -0.39 -8.94
C VAL A 101 -9.23 -1.21 -7.65
N MET A 102 -8.26 -0.90 -6.81
CA MET A 102 -8.17 -1.34 -5.41
C MET A 102 -8.24 -0.11 -4.50
N PHE A 103 -8.75 -0.29 -3.29
CA PHE A 103 -8.85 0.79 -2.30
C PHE A 103 -8.03 0.44 -1.07
N ASP A 104 -6.99 1.22 -0.81
CA ASP A 104 -6.22 1.19 0.42
C ASP A 104 -6.87 2.12 1.43
N THR A 105 -7.26 1.60 2.60
CA THR A 105 -8.07 2.38 3.54
C THR A 105 -7.33 3.62 4.06
N MET A 106 -6.01 3.51 4.24
CA MET A 106 -5.15 4.57 4.77
C MET A 106 -3.71 4.05 4.85
N ASN A 107 -2.76 4.84 4.37
CA ASN A 107 -1.35 4.59 4.63
C ASN A 107 -1.03 4.71 6.13
N GLU A 108 -0.44 3.67 6.72
CA GLU A 108 0.31 3.69 7.98
C GLU A 108 -0.36 4.45 9.14
N PHE A 109 -1.49 3.95 9.64
CA PHE A 109 -1.97 4.42 10.94
C PHE A 109 -0.86 4.28 11.99
N HIS A 110 -0.65 5.32 12.79
CA HIS A 110 0.36 5.28 13.85
C HIS A 110 0.03 6.19 15.02
N THR A 111 0.48 5.79 16.21
CA THR A 111 0.37 6.56 17.45
C THR A 111 -1.08 7.01 17.71
N MET A 112 -2.01 6.07 17.51
CA MET A 112 -3.45 6.27 17.64
C MET A 112 -4.04 5.18 18.55
N ASP A 113 -5.22 5.45 19.12
CA ASP A 113 -6.00 4.44 19.81
C ASP A 113 -6.33 3.28 18.86
N GLN A 114 -6.09 2.03 19.28
CA GLN A 114 -6.30 0.87 18.41
C GLN A 114 -7.77 0.66 18.05
N SER A 115 -8.70 0.93 18.99
CA SER A 115 -10.13 0.82 18.72
C SER A 115 -10.56 1.79 17.62
N LEU A 116 -10.01 3.00 17.61
CA LEU A 116 -10.22 3.97 16.55
C LEU A 116 -9.67 3.48 15.19
N VAL A 117 -8.48 2.90 15.13
CA VAL A 117 -7.92 2.34 13.89
C VAL A 117 -8.84 1.26 13.29
N VAL A 118 -9.38 0.35 14.12
CA VAL A 118 -10.34 -0.66 13.67
C VAL A 118 -11.63 -0.01 13.17
N LYS A 119 -12.15 0.99 13.87
CA LYS A 119 -13.37 1.71 13.48
C LYS A 119 -13.20 2.44 12.15
N LEU A 120 -12.06 3.10 11.93
CA LEU A 120 -11.77 3.80 10.66
C LEU A 120 -11.65 2.82 9.49
N ASN A 121 -10.98 1.69 9.69
CA ASN A 121 -10.93 0.63 8.67
C ASN A 121 -12.33 0.09 8.33
N GLN A 122 -13.14 -0.25 9.33
CA GLN A 122 -14.50 -0.74 9.09
C GLN A 122 -15.37 0.34 8.42
N ALA A 123 -15.22 1.60 8.82
CA ALA A 123 -15.90 2.73 8.19
C ALA A 123 -15.54 2.90 6.71
N ALA A 124 -14.26 2.77 6.36
CA ALA A 124 -13.80 2.77 4.97
C ALA A 124 -14.44 1.61 4.18
N ILE A 125 -14.37 0.38 4.71
CA ILE A 125 -14.97 -0.81 4.09
C ILE A 125 -16.47 -0.59 3.84
N ASP A 126 -17.20 -0.19 4.87
CA ASP A 126 -18.64 0.06 4.79
C ASP A 126 -18.97 1.16 3.77
N GLY A 127 -18.20 2.25 3.76
CA GLY A 127 -18.37 3.37 2.84
C GLY A 127 -18.16 2.96 1.39
N ILE A 128 -17.07 2.23 1.12
CA ILE A 128 -16.74 1.70 -0.20
C ILE A 128 -17.85 0.76 -0.69
N ARG A 129 -18.29 -0.19 0.14
CA ARG A 129 -19.36 -1.13 -0.25
C ARG A 129 -20.72 -0.43 -0.41
N ALA A 130 -21.03 0.58 0.42
CA ALA A 130 -22.24 1.40 0.29
C ALA A 130 -22.27 2.27 -0.97
N ALA A 131 -21.12 2.49 -1.63
CA ALA A 131 -21.06 3.13 -2.94
C ALA A 131 -21.44 2.19 -4.10
N GLY A 132 -21.54 0.88 -3.84
CA GLY A 132 -21.76 -0.15 -4.88
C GLY A 132 -20.48 -0.75 -5.45
N ALA A 133 -19.30 -0.39 -4.92
CA ALA A 133 -18.03 -0.99 -5.31
C ALA A 133 -17.87 -2.38 -4.67
N THR A 134 -18.50 -3.41 -5.24
CA THR A 134 -18.50 -4.78 -4.70
C THR A 134 -17.44 -5.69 -5.32
N SER A 135 -16.87 -5.30 -6.47
CA SER A 135 -15.90 -6.11 -7.20
C SER A 135 -14.45 -5.87 -6.76
N GLN A 136 -14.18 -4.68 -6.23
CA GLN A 136 -12.85 -4.17 -5.90
C GLN A 136 -12.31 -4.79 -4.62
N TRP A 137 -11.01 -5.06 -4.59
CA TRP A 137 -10.29 -5.39 -3.36
C TRP A 137 -10.15 -4.16 -2.47
N ILE A 138 -10.25 -4.36 -1.15
CA ILE A 138 -9.98 -3.33 -0.14
C ILE A 138 -8.80 -3.80 0.73
N THR A 139 -7.85 -2.91 0.97
CA THR A 139 -6.64 -3.22 1.74
C THR A 139 -6.61 -2.43 3.04
N PRO A 140 -7.09 -3.03 4.16
CA PRO A 140 -7.01 -2.39 5.46
C PRO A 140 -5.58 -2.43 6.02
N GLU A 141 -5.16 -1.32 6.61
CA GLU A 141 -3.87 -1.17 7.31
C GLU A 141 -4.05 -1.06 8.83
N GLY A 142 -3.09 -1.60 9.57
CA GLY A 142 -3.04 -1.55 11.03
C GLY A 142 -2.34 -0.31 11.57
N ASN A 143 -2.31 -0.21 12.90
CA ASN A 143 -1.54 0.78 13.65
C ASN A 143 -0.03 0.44 13.60
N ALA A 144 0.80 1.23 14.29
CA ALA A 144 2.25 1.05 14.32
C ALA A 144 2.85 0.93 12.90
N TRP A 145 2.44 1.86 12.03
CA TRP A 145 2.89 1.95 10.63
C TRP A 145 2.60 0.68 9.82
N SER A 146 1.54 -0.04 10.20
CA SER A 146 1.14 -1.32 9.60
C SER A 146 2.31 -2.34 9.46
N GLY A 147 3.31 -2.29 10.34
CA GLY A 147 4.52 -3.10 10.21
C GLY A 147 4.26 -4.59 10.36
N ALA A 148 4.70 -5.42 9.40
CA ALA A 148 4.57 -6.88 9.53
C ALA A 148 5.38 -7.42 10.73
N TRP A 149 6.59 -6.89 10.94
CA TRP A 149 7.48 -7.24 12.04
C TRP A 149 6.89 -7.00 13.45
N SER A 150 5.96 -6.05 13.57
CA SER A 150 5.35 -5.64 14.84
C SER A 150 3.91 -6.15 14.99
N TRP A 151 3.33 -6.77 13.95
CA TRP A 151 1.90 -7.06 13.83
C TRP A 151 1.32 -7.82 15.04
N THR A 152 2.03 -8.83 15.52
CA THR A 152 1.60 -9.66 16.66
C THR A 152 2.41 -9.44 17.94
N LYS A 153 3.57 -8.78 17.84
CA LYS A 153 4.55 -8.70 18.93
C LYS A 153 4.43 -7.43 19.75
N SER A 154 4.41 -6.29 19.08
CA SER A 154 4.54 -4.96 19.69
C SER A 154 3.44 -3.98 19.31
N SER A 155 2.48 -4.43 18.49
CA SER A 155 1.25 -3.71 18.19
C SER A 155 0.03 -4.53 18.62
N GLU A 156 -1.11 -3.84 18.79
CA GLU A 156 -2.39 -4.49 19.07
C GLU A 156 -3.09 -5.00 17.78
N ASN A 157 -2.42 -4.93 16.62
CA ASN A 157 -3.00 -5.27 15.33
C ASN A 157 -3.43 -6.74 15.28
N GLY A 158 -2.57 -7.66 15.73
CA GLY A 158 -2.86 -9.09 15.74
C GLY A 158 -4.09 -9.47 16.57
N ALA A 159 -4.38 -8.74 17.65
CA ALA A 159 -5.54 -9.00 18.49
C ALA A 159 -6.84 -8.42 17.91
N THR A 160 -6.77 -7.38 17.07
CA THR A 160 -7.92 -6.52 16.76
C THR A 160 -8.32 -6.53 15.29
N MET A 161 -7.35 -6.51 14.37
CA MET A 161 -7.59 -6.33 12.94
C MET A 161 -8.28 -7.53 12.28
N GLY A 162 -8.19 -8.73 12.87
CA GLY A 162 -8.88 -9.93 12.38
C GLY A 162 -10.42 -9.81 12.40
N SER A 163 -10.96 -8.88 13.18
CA SER A 163 -12.40 -8.64 13.37
C SER A 163 -13.08 -7.89 12.21
N LEU A 164 -12.32 -7.29 11.29
CA LEU A 164 -12.88 -6.58 10.14
C LEU A 164 -13.71 -7.52 9.26
N THR A 165 -14.85 -7.01 8.80
CA THR A 165 -15.79 -7.75 7.96
C THR A 165 -16.07 -7.00 6.66
N ASP A 166 -16.21 -7.76 5.58
CA ASP A 166 -16.58 -7.23 4.27
C ASP A 166 -17.67 -8.12 3.66
N PRO A 167 -18.85 -7.58 3.33
CA PRO A 167 -19.92 -8.37 2.72
C PRO A 167 -19.53 -8.97 1.36
N SER A 168 -18.51 -8.42 0.69
CA SER A 168 -18.00 -8.95 -0.59
C SER A 168 -16.86 -9.97 -0.41
N ASN A 169 -16.40 -10.19 0.83
CA ASN A 169 -15.26 -11.06 1.16
C ASN A 169 -14.01 -10.78 0.30
N LYS A 170 -13.65 -9.50 0.16
CA LYS A 170 -12.56 -8.99 -0.67
C LYS A 170 -11.60 -8.09 0.11
N LEU A 171 -11.20 -8.54 1.30
CA LEU A 171 -10.14 -7.90 2.09
C LEU A 171 -8.79 -8.56 1.83
N ILE A 172 -7.75 -7.74 1.65
CA ILE A 172 -6.33 -8.15 1.66
C ILE A 172 -5.61 -7.24 2.65
N TYR A 173 -5.20 -7.75 3.81
CA TYR A 173 -4.54 -6.94 4.84
C TYR A 173 -3.21 -6.41 4.30
N GLN A 174 -3.00 -5.10 4.37
CA GLN A 174 -1.78 -4.49 3.86
C GLN A 174 -0.84 -4.21 5.03
N MET A 175 0.37 -4.77 4.93
CA MET A 175 1.44 -4.55 5.89
C MET A 175 2.65 -3.95 5.19
N HIS A 176 3.48 -3.21 5.92
CA HIS A 176 4.73 -2.66 5.40
C HIS A 176 5.93 -3.37 6.02
N GLN A 177 7.03 -3.44 5.28
CA GLN A 177 8.24 -4.05 5.79
C GLN A 177 9.52 -3.47 5.18
N TYR A 178 10.22 -2.66 5.96
CA TYR A 178 11.60 -2.26 5.66
C TYR A 178 12.61 -3.17 6.32
N LEU A 179 13.87 -3.12 5.88
CA LEU A 179 14.91 -4.11 6.19
C LEU A 179 16.07 -3.55 7.03
N ASP A 180 16.11 -2.23 7.22
CA ASP A 180 17.05 -1.55 8.12
C ASP A 180 16.76 -1.90 9.59
N THR A 181 17.69 -1.58 10.48
CA THR A 181 17.72 -2.12 11.86
C THR A 181 16.42 -1.87 12.64
N ASP A 182 15.79 -0.72 12.47
CA ASP A 182 14.54 -0.32 13.14
C ASP A 182 13.28 -0.49 12.28
N SER A 183 13.40 -1.05 11.06
CA SER A 183 12.31 -1.24 10.11
C SER A 183 11.64 0.06 9.64
N SER A 184 12.35 1.20 9.70
CA SER A 184 11.82 2.51 9.31
C SER A 184 11.99 2.84 7.82
N GLY A 185 12.89 2.14 7.12
CA GLY A 185 13.21 2.44 5.72
C GLY A 185 13.99 3.73 5.52
N THR A 186 14.58 4.27 6.59
CA THR A 186 15.31 5.56 6.56
C THR A 186 16.78 5.38 6.23
N LYS A 187 17.30 4.16 6.35
CA LYS A 187 18.72 3.86 6.17
C LYS A 187 18.94 2.83 5.05
N ALA A 188 20.10 2.92 4.40
CA ALA A 188 20.43 2.13 3.23
C ALA A 188 20.99 0.72 3.58
N GLU A 189 21.17 0.39 4.85
CA GLU A 189 21.55 -0.96 5.27
C GLU A 189 20.35 -1.90 5.37
N CYS A 190 20.65 -3.20 5.35
CA CYS A 190 19.73 -4.24 5.78
C CYS A 190 20.36 -4.95 6.99
N ALA A 191 19.58 -5.18 8.05
CA ALA A 191 20.10 -5.65 9.33
C ALA A 191 20.83 -7.01 9.23
N SER A 192 20.36 -7.88 8.34
CA SER A 192 21.03 -9.14 7.99
C SER A 192 20.61 -9.58 6.57
N ALA A 193 21.23 -10.63 6.04
CA ALA A 193 20.86 -11.22 4.76
C ALA A 193 19.52 -12.00 4.80
N THR A 194 18.97 -12.26 5.99
CA THR A 194 17.75 -13.06 6.22
C THR A 194 16.62 -12.24 6.86
N ILE A 195 16.87 -10.97 7.19
CA ILE A 195 15.97 -10.15 8.00
C ILE A 195 14.57 -9.99 7.38
N GLY A 196 14.47 -10.01 6.05
CA GLY A 196 13.19 -9.89 5.35
C GLY A 196 12.25 -11.06 5.67
N GLU A 197 12.73 -12.31 5.55
CA GLU A 197 11.94 -13.49 5.93
C GLU A 197 11.60 -13.47 7.42
N GLU A 198 12.61 -13.24 8.27
CA GLU A 198 12.44 -13.27 9.73
C GLU A 198 11.33 -12.34 10.23
N ARG A 199 11.21 -11.16 9.61
CA ARG A 199 10.19 -10.16 9.96
C ARG A 199 8.78 -10.51 9.46
N LEU A 200 8.63 -11.42 8.51
CA LEU A 200 7.32 -11.85 8.01
C LEU A 200 6.76 -13.09 8.72
N VAL A 201 7.59 -13.86 9.45
CA VAL A 201 7.20 -15.16 10.00
C VAL A 201 5.96 -15.08 10.90
N ASP A 202 5.95 -14.16 11.86
CA ASP A 202 4.85 -14.09 12.82
C ASP A 202 3.55 -13.58 12.18
N ALA A 203 3.65 -12.57 11.32
CA ALA A 203 2.51 -12.09 10.53
C ALA A 203 1.94 -13.20 9.63
N THR A 204 2.81 -14.02 9.03
CA THR A 204 2.39 -15.15 8.19
C THR A 204 1.61 -16.20 8.97
N ASN A 205 2.08 -16.54 10.17
CA ASN A 205 1.37 -17.48 11.05
C ASN A 205 0.01 -16.92 11.47
N TRP A 206 -0.03 -15.65 11.85
CA TRP A 206 -1.27 -14.95 12.20
C TRP A 206 -2.29 -14.96 11.05
N LEU A 207 -1.85 -14.69 9.82
CA LEU A 207 -2.73 -14.72 8.65
C LEU A 207 -3.39 -16.09 8.47
N ARG A 208 -2.64 -17.18 8.65
CA ARG A 208 -3.18 -18.54 8.57
C ARG A 208 -4.18 -18.83 9.68
N GLU A 209 -3.84 -18.48 10.91
CA GLU A 209 -4.70 -18.68 12.08
C GLU A 209 -6.03 -17.92 11.94
N GLN A 210 -5.96 -16.67 11.47
CA GLN A 210 -7.14 -15.82 11.25
C GLN A 210 -7.86 -16.08 9.91
N LYS A 211 -7.33 -17.00 9.09
CA LYS A 211 -7.84 -17.31 7.73
C LYS A 211 -7.94 -16.06 6.86
N LYS A 212 -6.93 -15.20 6.93
CA LYS A 212 -6.83 -13.96 6.17
C LYS A 212 -5.71 -14.06 5.15
N VAL A 213 -5.70 -13.12 4.22
CA VAL A 213 -4.65 -12.94 3.22
C VAL A 213 -4.13 -11.52 3.28
N ALA A 214 -2.88 -11.32 2.86
CA ALA A 214 -2.20 -10.04 2.95
C ALA A 214 -1.34 -9.74 1.72
N LEU A 215 -0.94 -8.48 1.60
CA LEU A 215 0.13 -8.04 0.71
C LEU A 215 1.11 -7.15 1.47
N ILE A 216 2.33 -7.03 0.94
CA ILE A 216 3.30 -6.05 1.42
C ILE A 216 3.13 -4.75 0.61
N GLY A 217 2.54 -3.72 1.22
CA GLY A 217 2.21 -2.45 0.57
C GLY A 217 3.41 -1.55 0.30
N GLU A 218 4.43 -1.70 1.15
CA GLU A 218 5.72 -1.03 1.02
C GLU A 218 6.84 -1.94 1.50
N TYR A 219 7.90 -1.98 0.72
CA TYR A 219 9.22 -2.47 1.12
C TYR A 219 10.27 -1.85 0.21
N ALA A 220 11.47 -1.70 0.74
CA ALA A 220 12.58 -1.12 0.02
C ALA A 220 13.90 -1.66 0.55
N ALA A 221 14.92 -1.56 -0.29
CA ALA A 221 16.30 -1.83 0.10
C ALA A 221 17.25 -1.00 -0.77
N ALA A 222 18.54 -0.98 -0.41
CA ALA A 222 19.58 -0.37 -1.24
C ALA A 222 20.31 -1.41 -2.09
N ASP A 223 21.05 -0.93 -3.10
CA ASP A 223 21.90 -1.76 -3.97
C ASP A 223 23.19 -2.22 -3.28
N ASN A 224 23.08 -3.19 -2.37
CA ASN A 224 24.24 -3.84 -1.75
C ASN A 224 24.04 -5.35 -1.55
N PRO A 225 25.11 -6.15 -1.38
CA PRO A 225 25.01 -7.61 -1.32
C PRO A 225 24.09 -8.14 -0.22
N THR A 226 24.13 -7.57 0.99
CA THR A 226 23.29 -7.99 2.12
C THR A 226 21.82 -7.73 1.82
N CYS A 227 21.50 -6.54 1.33
CA CYS A 227 20.13 -6.16 0.99
C CYS A 227 19.55 -6.97 -0.16
N LYS A 228 20.35 -7.27 -1.19
CA LYS A 228 19.93 -8.16 -2.28
C LYS A 228 19.52 -9.54 -1.78
N GLN A 229 20.32 -10.13 -0.89
CA GLN A 229 20.00 -11.43 -0.29
C GLN A 229 18.73 -11.35 0.58
N ALA A 230 18.57 -10.28 1.37
CA ALA A 230 17.39 -10.08 2.21
C ALA A 230 16.10 -9.94 1.39
N VAL A 231 16.13 -9.15 0.30
CA VAL A 231 14.97 -9.00 -0.61
C VAL A 231 14.66 -10.32 -1.32
N ASP A 232 15.67 -11.02 -1.86
CA ASP A 232 15.48 -12.31 -2.52
C ASP A 232 14.89 -13.36 -1.55
N GLY A 233 15.41 -13.44 -0.33
CA GLY A 233 14.88 -14.30 0.74
C GLY A 233 13.44 -13.96 1.08
N MET A 234 13.12 -12.68 1.27
CA MET A 234 11.76 -12.21 1.55
C MET A 234 10.78 -12.59 0.44
N MET A 235 11.15 -12.34 -0.83
CA MET A 235 10.31 -12.68 -1.98
C MET A 235 10.09 -14.19 -2.11
N LYS A 236 11.16 -15.00 -1.97
CA LYS A 236 11.05 -16.47 -1.97
C LYS A 236 10.16 -16.97 -0.84
N TYR A 237 10.28 -16.37 0.35
CA TYR A 237 9.42 -16.67 1.47
C TYR A 237 7.95 -16.37 1.15
N MET A 238 7.64 -15.18 0.61
CA MET A 238 6.27 -14.84 0.22
C MET A 238 5.71 -15.77 -0.85
N VAL A 239 6.49 -16.13 -1.88
CA VAL A 239 6.08 -17.10 -2.90
C VAL A 239 5.77 -18.48 -2.29
N LYS A 240 6.63 -18.96 -1.38
CA LYS A 240 6.44 -20.23 -0.66
C LYS A 240 5.20 -20.21 0.24
N ASN A 241 4.80 -19.03 0.73
CA ASN A 241 3.65 -18.80 1.60
C ASN A 241 2.51 -18.06 0.86
N SER A 242 2.34 -18.35 -0.43
CA SER A 242 1.35 -17.70 -1.31
C SER A 242 -0.11 -18.08 -1.02
N ASP A 243 -0.33 -19.05 -0.12
CA ASP A 243 -1.64 -19.30 0.48
C ASP A 243 -2.17 -18.05 1.18
N VAL A 244 -1.29 -17.29 1.87
CA VAL A 244 -1.65 -16.08 2.61
C VAL A 244 -1.07 -14.78 2.02
N TRP A 245 0.08 -14.79 1.35
CA TRP A 245 0.64 -13.60 0.71
C TRP A 245 0.20 -13.47 -0.75
N LYS A 246 -0.35 -12.31 -1.12
CA LYS A 246 -0.97 -12.00 -2.44
C LYS A 246 -0.19 -11.01 -3.29
N GLY A 247 0.82 -10.37 -2.74
CA GLY A 247 1.73 -9.55 -3.53
C GLY A 247 2.63 -8.67 -2.67
N ALA A 248 3.48 -7.92 -3.34
CA ALA A 248 4.32 -6.90 -2.73
C ALA A 248 4.45 -5.69 -3.67
N MET A 249 4.52 -4.48 -3.12
CA MET A 249 4.68 -3.23 -3.87
C MET A 249 5.94 -2.51 -3.39
N TRP A 250 6.88 -2.28 -4.31
CA TRP A 250 8.17 -1.65 -4.00
C TRP A 250 8.00 -0.17 -3.71
N TRP A 251 8.65 0.31 -2.65
CA TRP A 251 8.77 1.73 -2.35
C TRP A 251 10.15 2.25 -2.81
N ALA A 252 10.26 3.11 -3.83
CA ALA A 252 9.21 3.61 -4.69
C ALA A 252 9.75 4.03 -6.07
N ALA A 253 8.84 4.14 -7.04
CA ALA A 253 9.05 4.89 -8.27
C ALA A 253 8.37 6.27 -8.16
N GLY A 254 8.60 7.14 -9.14
CA GLY A 254 8.04 8.49 -9.22
C GLY A 254 9.04 9.50 -9.75
N PRO A 255 8.59 10.57 -10.44
CA PRO A 255 9.48 11.43 -11.21
C PRO A 255 10.37 12.37 -10.35
N TRP A 256 10.19 12.41 -9.02
CA TRP A 256 10.82 13.38 -8.12
C TRP A 256 11.73 12.80 -7.02
N TRP A 257 12.07 11.50 -7.07
CA TRP A 257 12.94 10.90 -6.05
C TRP A 257 14.40 11.37 -6.10
N GLY A 258 14.87 11.87 -7.26
CA GLY A 258 16.27 12.23 -7.47
C GLY A 258 17.20 11.01 -7.46
N LYS A 259 18.50 11.25 -7.67
CA LYS A 259 19.51 10.18 -7.76
C LYS A 259 20.05 9.75 -6.39
N GLN A 260 19.79 10.53 -5.35
CA GLN A 260 20.30 10.29 -4.00
C GLN A 260 19.44 9.31 -3.20
N TYR A 261 18.21 9.06 -3.64
CA TYR A 261 17.33 8.12 -2.97
C TYR A 261 17.69 6.67 -3.33
N PHE A 262 18.20 5.93 -2.33
CA PHE A 262 18.82 4.60 -2.51
C PHE A 262 17.87 3.52 -3.07
N ALA A 263 16.56 3.69 -2.90
CA ALA A 263 15.53 2.75 -3.35
C ALA A 263 14.73 3.26 -4.55
N ASN A 264 15.21 4.30 -5.23
CA ASN A 264 14.52 4.86 -6.39
C ASN A 264 14.38 3.82 -7.51
N MET A 265 13.14 3.49 -7.84
CA MET A 265 12.74 2.54 -8.89
C MET A 265 12.37 3.25 -10.20
N GLU A 266 12.39 4.59 -10.26
CA GLU A 266 12.05 5.35 -11.47
C GLU A 266 13.03 5.02 -12.62
N PRO A 267 12.53 4.57 -13.79
CA PRO A 267 13.37 4.30 -14.94
C PRO A 267 14.00 5.57 -15.54
N THR A 268 15.14 5.49 -16.21
CA THR A 268 16.06 4.33 -16.32
C THR A 268 17.19 4.38 -15.31
N ASP A 269 17.29 5.47 -14.55
CA ASP A 269 18.47 5.83 -13.76
C ASP A 269 18.33 5.48 -12.28
N GLY A 270 17.14 5.12 -11.81
CA GLY A 270 16.92 4.69 -10.43
C GLY A 270 17.76 3.45 -10.10
N ASP A 271 18.42 3.44 -8.95
CA ASP A 271 19.26 2.30 -8.55
C ASP A 271 18.42 1.02 -8.45
N ALA A 272 17.26 1.08 -7.79
CA ALA A 272 16.37 -0.07 -7.65
C ALA A 272 15.80 -0.56 -8.99
N PHE A 273 15.61 0.34 -9.97
CA PHE A 273 15.20 -0.06 -11.33
C PHE A 273 16.21 -1.03 -11.96
N ARG A 274 17.50 -0.81 -11.71
CA ARG A 274 18.58 -1.60 -12.31
C ARG A 274 18.83 -2.90 -11.55
N TYR A 275 18.81 -2.87 -10.22
CA TYR A 275 19.19 -4.04 -9.42
C TYR A 275 18.01 -4.88 -8.90
N ALA A 276 16.93 -4.25 -8.44
CA ALA A 276 15.84 -4.95 -7.75
C ALA A 276 14.84 -5.53 -8.76
N LEU A 277 14.48 -4.74 -9.77
CA LEU A 277 13.43 -5.10 -10.73
C LEU A 277 13.57 -6.52 -11.32
N PRO A 278 14.75 -7.00 -11.78
CA PRO A 278 14.88 -8.34 -12.33
C PRO A 278 14.53 -9.47 -11.34
N GLY A 279 14.77 -9.27 -10.05
CA GLY A 279 14.39 -10.24 -9.01
C GLY A 279 12.90 -10.22 -8.70
N LEU A 280 12.28 -9.03 -8.76
CA LEU A 280 10.85 -8.87 -8.49
C LEU A 280 9.97 -9.49 -9.57
N THR A 281 10.40 -9.43 -10.83
CA THR A 281 9.64 -10.02 -11.95
C THR A 281 9.59 -11.54 -11.90
N ALA A 282 10.62 -12.18 -11.33
CA ALA A 282 10.61 -13.63 -11.07
C ALA A 282 9.60 -14.01 -9.98
N ALA A 283 9.30 -13.09 -9.05
CA ALA A 283 8.32 -13.26 -7.97
C ALA A 283 6.91 -12.74 -8.33
N ALA A 284 6.73 -12.09 -9.49
CA ALA A 284 5.45 -11.49 -9.92
C ALA A 284 4.31 -12.49 -10.18
N ASN A 285 4.54 -13.79 -9.96
CA ASN A 285 3.51 -14.84 -9.98
C ASN A 285 2.66 -14.89 -8.69
N ILE A 286 2.90 -14.02 -7.71
CA ILE A 286 2.00 -13.87 -6.57
C ILE A 286 0.76 -13.08 -7.05
N ALA A 287 -0.36 -13.80 -7.19
CA ALA A 287 -1.58 -13.29 -7.78
C ALA A 287 -2.36 -12.37 -6.83
N VAL A 288 -2.67 -11.16 -7.33
CA VAL A 288 -3.80 -10.33 -6.90
C VAL A 288 -5.00 -10.55 -7.83
#